data_AF-A0A8T4TPZ9-F1
#
_entry.id   AF-A0A8T4TPZ9-F1
#
_cell.length_a   1.000
_cell.length_b   1.000
_cell.length_c   1.000
_cell.angle_alpha   90.00
_cell.angle_beta   90.00
_cell.angle_gamma   90.00
#
_symmetry.space_group_name_H-M   'P 1'
#
loop_
_entity.id
_entity.type
_entity.pdbx_description
1 polymer ?
#
loop_
_entity_poly.entity_id
_entity_poly.type
_entity_poly.pdbx_seq_one_letter_code
_entity_poly.pdbx_strand_id
1 'polypeptide(L)'
;MLEEIIKGNLELIISQKQFNELSRVLDYPKFGFTKEQKNRFKTLILKISTLIKTKSNLEIIKEDHDDNAILEAALEGKADFIITGDNHLLKLKKFKNIRIVNPSSF
;
A
#
# COMPACT_ATOMS: atom_id res chain seq x y z
N MET A 1 -5.54 -8.13 10.59
CA MET A 1 -5.42 -7.64 9.19
C MET A 1 -4.90 -8.71 8.23
N LEU A 2 -3.63 -9.17 8.34
CA LEU A 2 -3.08 -10.14 7.38
C LEU A 2 -3.88 -11.46 7.32
N GLU A 3 -4.28 -11.97 8.49
CA GLU A 3 -5.14 -13.17 8.56
C GLU A 3 -6.46 -12.99 7.81
N GLU A 4 -7.08 -11.82 7.91
CA GLU A 4 -8.35 -11.52 7.23
C GLU A 4 -8.18 -11.40 5.71
N ILE A 5 -7.02 -10.92 5.25
CA ILE A 5 -6.64 -10.96 3.83
C ILE A 5 -6.50 -12.41 3.37
N ILE A 6 -5.81 -13.25 4.14
CA ILE A 6 -5.59 -14.66 3.82
C ILE A 6 -6.92 -15.45 3.82
N LYS A 7 -7.85 -15.13 4.73
CA LYS A 7 -9.19 -15.71 4.77
C LYS A 7 -10.10 -15.23 3.63
N GLY A 8 -9.72 -14.17 2.90
CA GLY A 8 -10.54 -13.56 1.84
C GLY A 8 -11.60 -12.59 2.33
N ASN A 9 -11.56 -12.19 3.61
CA ASN A 9 -12.47 -11.20 4.18
C ASN A 9 -12.04 -9.76 3.85
N LEU A 10 -10.76 -9.57 3.50
CA LEU A 10 -10.20 -8.31 3.05
C LEU A 10 -9.45 -8.53 1.73
N GLU A 11 -9.54 -7.55 0.84
CA GLU A 11 -8.73 -7.49 -0.36
C GLU A 11 -7.58 -6.48 -0.15
N LEU A 12 -6.34 -6.93 -0.34
CA LEU A 12 -5.19 -6.03 -0.33
C LEU A 12 -5.00 -5.46 -1.73
N ILE A 13 -4.99 -4.13 -1.84
CA ILE A 13 -4.65 -3.44 -3.09
C ILE A 13 -3.21 -2.91 -2.98
N ILE A 14 -2.43 -3.08 -4.03
CA ILE A 14 -1.08 -2.51 -4.13
C ILE A 14 -0.86 -1.94 -5.53
N SER A 15 -0.27 -0.74 -5.61
CA SER A 15 0.11 -0.18 -6.92
C SER A 15 1.43 -0.76 -7.42
N GLN A 16 1.64 -0.71 -8.74
CA GLN A 16 2.92 -1.08 -9.34
C GLN A 16 4.09 -0.27 -8.77
N LYS A 17 3.90 1.03 -8.50
CA LYS A 17 4.93 1.90 -7.90
C LYS A 17 5.29 1.38 -6.49
N GLN A 18 4.30 1.10 -5.65
CA GLN A 18 4.50 0.56 -4.30
C GLN A 18 5.18 -0.81 -4.31
N PHE A 19 4.77 -1.71 -5.21
CA PHE A 19 5.39 -3.02 -5.33
C PHE A 19 6.85 -2.94 -5.77
N ASN A 20 7.18 -2.02 -6.68
CA ASN A 20 8.55 -1.78 -7.12
C ASN A 20 9.41 -1.20 -5.98
N GLU A 21 8.86 -0.27 -5.19
CA GLU A 21 9.52 0.28 -4.01
C GLU A 21 9.83 -0.81 -2.99
N LEU A 22 8.81 -1.58 -2.62
CA LEU A 22 8.96 -2.74 -1.72
C LEU A 22 10.04 -3.70 -2.23
N SER A 23 10.03 -3.99 -3.53
CA SER A 23 11.01 -4.88 -4.13
C SER A 23 12.44 -4.34 -4.01
N ARG A 24 12.63 -3.03 -4.22
CA ARG A 24 13.93 -2.36 -4.08
C ARG A 24 14.41 -2.36 -2.62
N VAL A 25 13.51 -2.08 -1.68
CA VAL A 25 13.81 -2.08 -0.24
C VAL A 25 14.24 -3.48 0.22
N LEU A 26 13.55 -4.53 -0.22
CA LEU A 26 13.94 -5.92 0.07
C LEU A 26 15.30 -6.28 -0.53
N ASP A 27 15.64 -5.73 -1.68
CA ASP A 27 16.94 -5.97 -2.32
C ASP A 27 18.10 -5.26 -1.59
N TYR A 28 17.81 -4.23 -0.77
CA TYR A 28 18.80 -3.55 0.05
C TYR A 28 19.45 -4.51 1.07
N PRO A 29 20.79 -4.44 1.31
CA PRO A 29 21.51 -5.40 2.13
C PRO A 29 21.17 -5.33 3.64
N LYS A 30 20.44 -4.31 4.08
CA LYS A 30 20.13 -4.06 5.49
C LYS A 30 19.31 -5.16 6.18
N PHE A 31 18.53 -5.94 5.43
CA PHE A 31 17.58 -6.90 6.01
C PHE A 31 18.13 -8.32 6.15
N GLY A 32 19.36 -8.61 5.71
CA GLY A 32 20.00 -9.93 5.86
C GLY A 32 19.30 -11.10 5.16
N PHE A 33 18.24 -10.86 4.37
CA PHE A 33 17.50 -11.91 3.68
C PHE A 33 18.30 -12.51 2.53
N THR A 34 18.19 -13.84 2.37
CA THR A 34 18.71 -14.53 1.19
C THR A 34 17.92 -14.15 -0.05
N LYS A 35 18.52 -14.32 -1.23
CA LYS A 35 17.83 -14.09 -2.52
C LYS A 35 16.52 -14.88 -2.63
N GLU A 36 16.50 -16.12 -2.13
CA GLU A 36 15.31 -16.97 -2.12
C GLU A 36 14.22 -16.38 -1.23
N GLN A 37 14.55 -15.96 -0.01
CA GLN A 37 13.59 -15.33 0.90
C GLN A 37 12.98 -14.06 0.30
N LYS A 38 13.80 -13.21 -0.32
CA LYS A 38 13.34 -11.99 -1.00
C LYS A 38 12.34 -12.31 -2.11
N ASN A 39 12.66 -13.27 -2.97
CA ASN A 39 11.77 -13.69 -4.06
C ASN A 39 10.47 -14.28 -3.53
N ARG A 40 10.55 -15.13 -2.50
CA ARG A 40 9.37 -15.75 -1.88
C ARG A 40 8.44 -14.70 -1.27
N PHE A 41 9.00 -13.66 -0.65
CA PHE A 41 8.23 -12.54 -0.11
C PHE A 41 7.54 -11.74 -1.23
N LYS A 42 8.27 -11.38 -2.29
CA LYS A 42 7.71 -10.68 -3.46
C LYS A 42 6.55 -11.46 -4.08
N THR A 43 6.73 -12.77 -4.29
CA THR A 43 5.68 -13.66 -4.80
C THR A 43 4.49 -13.76 -3.86
N LEU A 44 4.72 -13.85 -2.55
CA LEU A 44 3.64 -13.96 -1.57
C LEU A 44 2.78 -12.69 -1.56
N ILE A 45 3.40 -11.51 -1.58
CA ILE A 45 2.68 -10.23 -1.66
C ILE A 45 1.80 -10.19 -2.91
N LEU A 46 2.35 -10.49 -4.08
CA LEU A 46 1.56 -10.50 -5.32
C LEU A 46 0.42 -11.50 -5.29
N LYS A 47 0.59 -12.65 -4.62
CA LYS A 47 -0.45 -13.67 -4.52
C LYS A 47 -1.62 -13.24 -3.64
N ILE A 48 -1.38 -12.44 -2.61
CA ILE A 48 -2.40 -12.00 -1.66
C ILE A 48 -2.94 -10.60 -1.97
N SER A 49 -2.48 -9.96 -3.05
CA SER A 49 -2.84 -8.59 -3.40
C SER A 49 -3.36 -8.46 -4.83
N THR A 50 -4.28 -7.53 -5.03
CA THR A 50 -4.65 -7.02 -6.34
C THR A 50 -3.67 -5.93 -6.77
N LEU A 51 -2.82 -6.27 -7.74
CA LEU A 51 -1.84 -5.35 -8.32
C LEU A 51 -2.51 -4.43 -9.34
N ILE A 52 -2.43 -3.12 -9.11
CA ILE A 52 -2.99 -2.11 -10.00
C ILE A 52 -1.91 -1.20 -10.60
N LYS A 53 -2.22 -0.57 -11.73
CA LYS A 53 -1.40 0.51 -12.29
C LYS A 53 -2.17 1.81 -12.16
N THR A 54 -1.60 2.78 -11.45
CA THR A 54 -2.19 4.12 -11.33
C THR A 54 -1.87 4.94 -12.58
N LYS A 55 -2.83 5.75 -13.02
CA LYS A 55 -2.68 6.72 -14.13
C LYS A 55 -2.98 8.16 -13.69
N SER A 56 -3.67 8.31 -12.57
CA SER A 56 -3.98 9.59 -11.95
C SER A 56 -2.70 10.30 -11.49
N ASN A 57 -2.73 11.62 -11.49
CA ASN A 57 -1.70 12.46 -10.88
C ASN A 57 -2.42 13.46 -9.97
N LEU A 58 -2.51 13.14 -8.68
CA LEU A 58 -3.21 13.94 -7.68
C LEU A 58 -2.24 14.95 -7.04
N GLU A 59 -2.71 16.17 -6.80
CA GLU A 59 -1.98 17.23 -6.09
C GLU A 59 -2.75 17.68 -4.84
N ILE A 60 -3.15 16.72 -4.01
CA ILE A 60 -3.98 16.97 -2.81
C ILE A 60 -3.09 17.32 -1.62
N ILE A 61 -2.09 16.49 -1.39
CA ILE A 61 -1.07 16.70 -0.35
C ILE A 61 0.07 17.46 -1.02
N LYS A 62 0.23 18.73 -0.68
CA LYS A 62 1.23 19.62 -1.31
C LYS A 62 2.58 19.54 -0.62
N GLU A 63 2.55 19.14 0.64
CA GLU A 63 3.72 19.02 1.51
C GLU A 63 4.54 17.76 1.16
N ASP A 64 3.89 16.73 0.64
CA ASP A 64 4.51 15.48 0.20
C ASP A 64 3.78 14.89 -1.03
N HIS A 65 4.42 14.96 -2.19
CA HIS A 65 3.86 14.43 -3.43
C HIS A 65 3.82 12.91 -3.47
N ASP A 66 4.68 12.20 -2.73
CA ASP A 66 4.69 10.75 -2.73
C ASP A 66 3.47 10.16 -1.97
N ASP A 67 2.94 10.88 -0.98
CA ASP A 67 1.70 10.50 -0.29
C ASP A 67 0.48 10.50 -1.22
N ASN A 68 0.46 11.35 -2.25
CA ASN A 68 -0.61 11.34 -3.24
C ASN A 68 -0.68 10.00 -3.99
N ALA A 69 0.45 9.30 -4.18
CA ALA A 69 0.46 7.99 -4.82
C ALA A 69 -0.34 6.93 -4.03
N ILE A 70 -0.45 7.09 -2.70
CA ILE A 70 -1.28 6.23 -1.85
C ILE A 70 -2.77 6.53 -2.10
N LEU A 71 -3.14 7.81 -2.20
CA LEU A 71 -4.50 8.24 -2.52
C LEU A 71 -4.93 7.79 -3.93
N GLU A 72 -4.02 7.88 -4.91
CA GLU A 72 -4.24 7.41 -6.28
C GLU A 72 -4.49 5.91 -6.33
N ALA A 73 -3.65 5.13 -5.64
CA ALA A 73 -3.79 3.69 -5.58
C ALA A 73 -5.13 3.28 -4.95
N ALA A 74 -5.49 3.91 -3.83
CA ALA A 74 -6.77 3.65 -3.17
C ALA A 74 -7.95 4.05 -4.05
N LEU A 75 -7.85 5.18 -4.77
CA LEU A 75 -8.91 5.66 -5.66
C LEU A 75 -9.13 4.74 -6.86
N GLU A 76 -8.07 4.41 -7.59
CA GLU A 76 -8.17 3.57 -8.79
C GLU A 76 -8.43 2.11 -8.47
N GLY A 77 -7.91 1.63 -7.33
CA GLY A 77 -8.22 0.32 -6.78
C GLY A 77 -9.60 0.21 -6.14
N LYS A 78 -10.34 1.33 -6.01
CA LYS A 78 -11.65 1.39 -5.33
C LYS A 78 -11.62 0.86 -3.90
N ALA A 79 -10.55 1.15 -3.17
CA ALA A 79 -10.39 0.72 -1.79
C ALA A 79 -11.42 1.39 -0.87
N ASP A 80 -11.92 0.65 0.12
CA ASP A 80 -12.77 1.20 1.18
C ASP A 80 -11.95 1.92 2.26
N PHE A 81 -10.70 1.46 2.47
CA PHE A 81 -9.82 1.94 3.52
C PHE A 81 -8.38 2.16 3.02
N ILE A 82 -7.74 3.20 3.55
CA ILE A 82 -6.28 3.34 3.59
C ILE A 82 -5.85 3.12 5.03
N ILE A 83 -5.03 2.10 5.24
CA ILE A 83 -4.46 1.79 6.55
C ILE A 83 -3.02 2.29 6.55
N THR A 84 -2.72 3.32 7.35
CA THR A 84 -1.40 3.98 7.32
C THR A 84 -0.98 4.52 8.68
N GLY A 85 0.33 4.50 8.94
CA GLY A 85 0.94 5.21 10.07
C GLY A 85 1.36 6.64 9.73
N ASP A 86 1.19 7.07 8.48
CA ASP A 86 1.62 8.39 8.02
C ASP A 86 0.68 9.50 8.52
N ASN A 87 1.26 10.52 9.16
CA ASN A 87 0.50 11.62 9.75
C ASN A 87 -0.11 12.58 8.73
N HIS A 88 0.48 12.77 7.54
CA HIS A 88 -0.10 13.59 6.48
C HIS A 88 -1.39 12.95 5.96
N LEU A 89 -1.37 11.64 5.73
CA LEU A 89 -2.56 10.91 5.32
C LEU A 89 -3.61 10.84 6.44
N LEU A 90 -3.20 10.54 7.68
CA LEU A 90 -4.12 10.44 8.82
C LEU A 90 -4.85 11.77 9.10
N LYS A 91 -4.21 12.92 8.86
CA LYS A 91 -4.85 14.25 9.01
C LYS A 91 -6.06 14.43 8.10
N LEU A 92 -6.08 13.78 6.93
CA LEU A 92 -7.21 13.85 6.00
C LEU A 92 -8.44 13.14 6.56
N LYS A 93 -8.27 12.09 7.39
CA LYS A 93 -9.29 11.19 7.96
C LYS A 93 -10.12 10.40 6.95
N LYS A 94 -10.43 11.00 5.80
CA LYS A 94 -11.23 10.45 4.71
C LYS A 94 -10.84 11.15 3.41
N PHE A 95 -10.73 10.37 2.33
CA PHE A 95 -10.55 10.88 0.98
C PHE A 95 -11.67 10.34 0.08
N LYS A 96 -12.55 11.22 -0.41
CA LYS A 96 -13.80 10.83 -1.09
C LYS A 96 -14.60 9.85 -0.23
N ASN A 97 -14.80 8.60 -0.67
CA ASN A 97 -15.50 7.56 0.11
C ASN A 97 -14.56 6.65 0.89
N ILE A 98 -13.24 6.88 0.80
CA ILE A 98 -12.19 6.03 1.35
C ILE A 98 -11.84 6.51 2.76
N ARG A 99 -11.98 5.65 3.76
CA ARG A 99 -11.63 5.98 5.15
C ARG A 99 -10.13 5.82 5.37
N ILE A 100 -9.52 6.75 6.09
CA ILE A 100 -8.09 6.70 6.40
C ILE A 100 -7.95 6.43 7.90
N VAL A 101 -7.33 5.31 8.24
CA VAL A 101 -7.32 4.77 9.60
C VAL A 101 -5.91 4.35 10.00
N ASN A 102 -5.62 4.45 11.30
CA ASN A 102 -4.36 3.98 11.84
C ASN A 102 -4.43 2.44 12.01
N PRO A 103 -3.36 1.68 11.70
CA PRO A 103 -3.31 0.24 11.90
C PRO A 103 -3.69 -0.23 13.31
N SER A 104 -3.42 0.56 14.36
CA SER A 104 -3.76 0.19 15.74
C SER A 104 -5.24 0.38 16.08
N SER A 105 -6.00 1.06 15.22
CA SER A 105 -7.42 1.39 15.40
C SER A 105 -8.35 0.67 14.42
N PHE A 106 -7.79 -0.19 13.57
CA PHE A 106 -8.51 -0.92 12.54
C PHE A 106 -8.78 -2.37 12.94
#